data_AF-A0A3M1I098-F1
#
_entry.id   AF-A0A3M1I098-F1
#
_cell.length_a   1.000
_cell.length_b   1.000
_cell.length_c   1.000
_cell.angle_alpha   90.00
_cell.angle_beta   90.00
_cell.angle_gamma   90.00
#
_symmetry.space_group_name_H-M   'P 1'
#
loop_
_entity.id
_entity.type
_entity.pdbx_description
1 polymer ?
#
loop_
_entity_poly.entity_id
_entity_poly.type
_entity_poly.pdbx_seq_one_letter_code
_entity_poly.pdbx_strand_id
1 'polypeptide(L)'
;LALARSRRFPRCSLDALCDRFGVDRSRRQLHGALLDAELLAEVFLRMTEGQLSLEGEIRPRPAKHFASVTFRAALHDELKETAPLTNRPPVEVPEEDRRAHEVLMDRVAKECGGVPLWRQLEGGVA
;
A
#
# COMPACT_ATOMS: atom_id res chain seq x y z
N LEU A 1 14.25 7.73 -0.60
CA LEU A 1 14.57 8.74 -1.64
C LEU A 1 15.02 8.11 -2.97
N ALA A 2 14.16 7.34 -3.65
CA ALA A 2 14.52 6.70 -4.93
C ALA A 2 14.64 7.70 -6.09
N LEU A 3 13.78 8.73 -6.11
CA LEU A 3 13.77 9.79 -7.13
C LEU A 3 15.04 10.67 -7.11
N ALA A 4 15.58 10.97 -5.93
CA ALA A 4 16.83 11.72 -5.83
C ALA A 4 18.03 10.92 -6.36
N ARG A 5 18.04 9.60 -6.12
CA ARG A 5 19.09 8.69 -6.59
C ARG A 5 19.06 8.50 -8.11
N SER A 6 17.88 8.45 -8.72
CA SER A 6 17.77 8.34 -10.19
C SER A 6 18.30 9.58 -10.91
N ARG A 7 18.30 10.74 -10.25
CA ARG A 7 18.91 11.99 -10.75
C ARG A 7 20.42 12.09 -10.53
N ARG A 8 21.07 11.02 -10.02
CA ARG A 8 22.53 10.95 -9.80
C ARG A 8 23.10 12.10 -8.95
N PHE A 9 22.38 12.52 -7.91
CA PHE A 9 22.94 13.48 -6.96
C PHE A 9 24.03 12.84 -6.08
N PRO A 10 25.17 13.51 -5.85
CA PRO A 10 26.30 12.96 -5.11
C PRO A 10 25.96 12.69 -3.63
N ARG A 11 25.03 13.45 -3.05
CA ARG A 11 24.46 13.20 -1.71
C ARG A 11 22.95 13.25 -1.76
N CYS A 12 22.30 12.22 -1.22
CA CYS A 12 20.85 12.04 -1.21
C CYS A 12 20.28 12.06 0.23
N SER A 13 20.91 12.78 1.16
CA SER A 13 20.32 13.05 2.48
C SER A 13 19.32 14.21 2.39
N LEU A 14 18.33 14.26 3.30
CA LEU A 14 17.33 15.33 3.32
C LEU A 14 17.98 16.72 3.42
N ASP A 15 18.96 16.90 4.31
CA ASP A 15 19.67 18.18 4.46
C ASP A 15 20.38 18.60 3.16
N ALA A 16 21.06 17.66 2.49
CA ALA A 16 21.74 17.95 1.23
C ALA A 16 20.76 18.32 0.11
N LEU A 17 19.55 17.77 0.13
CA LEU A 17 18.50 18.14 -0.82
C LEU A 17 17.91 19.51 -0.47
N CYS A 18 17.67 19.81 0.81
CA CYS A 18 17.17 21.12 1.24
C CYS A 18 18.14 22.24 0.82
N ASP A 19 19.44 22.07 1.08
CA ASP A 19 20.47 23.03 0.69
C ASP A 19 20.53 23.21 -0.85
N ARG A 20 20.27 22.14 -1.62
CA ARG A 20 20.32 22.16 -3.10
C ARG A 20 19.09 22.82 -3.73
N PHE A 21 17.92 22.64 -3.13
CA PHE A 21 16.65 23.18 -3.64
C PHE A 21 16.25 24.50 -2.97
N GLY A 22 17.08 25.02 -2.06
CA GLY A 22 16.85 26.28 -1.36
C GLY A 22 15.64 26.21 -0.42
N VAL A 23 15.40 25.05 0.18
CA VAL A 23 14.32 24.81 1.15
C VAL A 23 14.85 25.14 2.54
N ASP A 24 14.13 26.01 3.27
CA ASP A 24 14.53 26.41 4.62
C ASP A 24 14.27 25.29 5.63
N ARG A 25 15.34 24.84 6.30
CA ARG A 25 15.31 23.84 7.37
C ARG A 25 15.56 24.44 8.76
N SER A 26 15.53 25.76 8.92
CA SER A 26 15.76 26.46 10.20
C SER A 26 14.81 26.01 11.31
N ARG A 27 13.59 25.62 10.95
CA ARG A 27 12.55 25.12 11.85
C ARG A 27 12.82 23.69 12.33
N ARG A 28 13.80 23.00 11.74
CA ARG A 28 14.23 21.64 12.07
C ARG A 28 15.19 21.62 13.24
N GLN A 29 14.67 21.93 14.43
CA GLN A 29 15.43 21.84 15.68
C GLN A 29 15.55 20.38 16.18
N LEU A 30 14.51 19.57 15.97
CA LEU A 30 14.46 18.14 16.28
C LEU A 30 14.01 17.35 15.04
N HIS A 31 14.53 16.13 14.91
CA HIS A 31 14.15 15.21 13.83
C HIS A 31 12.76 14.64 14.10
N GLY A 32 11.72 15.38 13.71
CA GLY A 32 10.33 14.99 13.83
C GLY A 32 9.79 14.47 12.50
N ALA A 33 9.09 13.33 12.53
CA ALA A 33 8.53 12.72 11.32
C ALA A 33 7.58 13.66 10.55
N LEU A 34 6.82 14.51 11.28
CA LEU A 34 5.92 15.49 10.67
C LEU A 34 6.68 16.56 9.89
N LEU A 35 7.68 17.19 10.52
CA LEU A 35 8.47 18.24 9.89
C LEU A 35 9.33 17.69 8.75
N ASP A 36 9.87 16.49 8.90
CA ASP A 36 10.62 15.81 7.84
C ASP A 36 9.71 15.48 6.64
N ALA A 37 8.44 15.15 6.87
CA ALA A 37 7.46 14.95 5.79
C ALA A 37 7.13 16.25 5.05
N GLU A 38 7.01 17.38 5.76
CA GLU A 38 6.81 18.71 5.16
C GLU A 38 8.00 19.14 4.30
N LEU A 39 9.22 19.04 4.84
CA LEU A 39 10.45 19.36 4.11
C LEU A 39 10.63 18.45 2.89
N LEU A 40 10.31 17.17 3.01
CA LEU A 40 10.36 16.22 1.89
C LEU A 40 9.35 16.57 0.80
N ALA A 41 8.15 17.05 1.17
CA ALA A 41 7.15 17.47 0.20
C ALA A 41 7.62 18.69 -0.60
N GLU A 42 8.19 19.70 0.07
CA GLU A 42 8.72 20.89 -0.61
C GLU A 42 9.89 20.55 -1.53
N VAL A 43 10.84 19.73 -1.05
CA VAL A 43 11.95 19.22 -1.86
C VAL A 43 11.43 18.43 -3.08
N PHE A 44 10.39 17.61 -2.90
CA PHE A 44 9.80 16.84 -4.00
C PHE A 44 9.18 17.74 -5.07
N LEU A 45 8.47 18.80 -4.68
CA LEU A 45 7.91 19.78 -5.60
C LEU A 45 9.01 20.48 -6.39
N ARG A 46 10.01 21.06 -5.71
CA ARG A 46 11.18 21.69 -6.38
C ARG A 46 11.93 20.73 -7.30
N MET A 47 11.99 19.44 -6.95
CA MET A 47 12.55 18.42 -7.82
C MET A 47 11.69 18.22 -9.08
N THR A 48 10.36 18.22 -8.98
CA THR A 48 9.46 17.89 -10.10
C THR A 48 9.01 19.09 -10.94
N GLU A 49 9.21 20.33 -10.46
CA GLU A 49 8.78 21.59 -11.08
C GLU A 49 9.34 21.85 -12.50
N GLY A 50 10.47 21.25 -12.89
CA GLY A 50 11.06 21.42 -14.23
C GLY A 50 10.54 20.48 -15.32
N GLN A 51 9.57 19.61 -15.01
CA GLN A 51 9.13 18.54 -15.92
C GLN A 51 8.09 18.99 -16.96
N LEU A 52 7.68 20.26 -16.93
CA LEU A 52 6.72 20.88 -17.85
C LEU A 52 7.39 21.89 -18.81
N SER A 53 8.68 21.74 -19.12
CA SER A 53 9.27 22.53 -20.21
C SER A 53 8.51 22.23 -21.51
N LEU A 54 7.85 23.27 -22.03
CA LEU A 54 7.03 23.21 -23.25
C LEU A 54 7.86 22.91 -24.51
N GLU A 55 9.19 23.01 -24.41
CA GLU A 55 10.16 22.89 -25.51
C GLU A 55 10.66 21.44 -25.71
N GLY A 56 10.37 20.53 -24.78
CA GLY A 56 10.61 19.11 -24.96
C GLY A 56 9.40 18.45 -25.61
N GLU A 57 9.60 17.59 -26.62
CA GLU A 57 8.54 16.70 -27.10
C GLU A 57 7.84 16.04 -25.91
N ILE A 58 6.64 16.50 -25.56
CA ILE A 58 5.76 15.81 -24.62
C ILE A 58 5.31 14.56 -25.37
N ARG A 59 6.15 13.54 -25.41
CA ARG A 59 5.72 12.22 -25.85
C ARG A 59 4.74 11.76 -24.79
N PRO A 60 3.43 11.63 -25.10
CA PRO A 60 2.49 11.08 -24.16
C PRO A 60 2.97 9.67 -23.84
N ARG A 61 3.63 9.51 -22.70
CA ARG A 61 3.98 8.18 -22.20
C ARG A 61 2.68 7.63 -21.64
N PRO A 62 2.17 6.52 -22.18
CA PRO A 62 0.96 5.92 -21.64
C PRO A 62 1.13 5.69 -20.14
N ALA A 63 0.07 5.92 -19.36
CA ALA A 63 0.08 5.94 -17.89
C ALA A 63 0.76 4.70 -17.25
N LYS A 64 0.79 3.58 -17.97
CA LYS A 64 1.57 2.36 -17.65
C LYS A 64 3.06 2.60 -17.35
N HIS A 65 3.65 3.70 -17.79
CA HIS A 65 5.06 4.04 -17.50
C HIS A 65 5.25 4.80 -16.18
N PHE A 66 4.26 5.59 -15.75
CA PHE A 66 4.34 6.34 -14.49
C PHE A 66 3.86 5.50 -13.31
N ALA A 67 2.91 4.62 -13.56
CA ALA A 67 2.47 3.60 -12.64
C ALA A 67 2.94 2.22 -13.13
N SER A 68 4.23 1.93 -12.92
CA SER A 68 4.55 0.54 -12.55
C SER A 68 4.17 0.41 -11.08
N VAL A 69 2.87 0.47 -10.80
CA VAL A 69 2.36 -0.28 -9.66
C VAL A 69 2.65 -1.70 -10.07
N THR A 70 3.77 -2.24 -9.58
CA THR A 70 3.97 -3.67 -9.60
C THR A 70 2.83 -4.18 -8.74
N PHE A 71 1.69 -4.46 -9.36
CA PHE A 71 0.56 -5.06 -8.70
C PHE A 71 1.01 -6.49 -8.43
N ARG A 72 1.83 -6.65 -7.39
CA ARG A 72 2.22 -7.91 -6.78
C ARG A 72 1.04 -8.51 -6.02
N ALA A 73 -0.21 -8.16 -6.34
CA ALA A 73 -1.36 -8.86 -5.77
C ALA A 73 -1.41 -10.32 -6.19
N ALA A 74 -0.75 -10.70 -7.30
CA ALA A 74 -0.58 -12.11 -7.67
C ALA A 74 0.60 -12.80 -6.96
N LEU A 75 1.39 -12.08 -6.14
CA LEU A 75 2.58 -12.61 -5.46
C LEU A 75 2.57 -12.41 -3.93
N HIS A 76 1.82 -11.45 -3.39
CA HIS A 76 1.56 -11.36 -1.94
C HIS A 76 0.35 -12.22 -1.61
N ASP A 77 0.62 -13.49 -1.37
CA ASP A 77 -0.28 -14.33 -0.60
C ASP A 77 0.01 -14.01 0.87
N GLU A 78 -0.75 -13.07 1.47
CA GLU A 78 -0.54 -12.64 2.85
C GLU A 78 -0.47 -13.85 3.80
N LEU A 79 -1.27 -14.90 3.53
CA LEU A 79 -1.21 -16.15 4.29
C LEU A 79 0.17 -16.80 4.26
N LYS A 80 0.87 -16.80 3.12
CA LYS A 80 2.23 -17.37 2.99
C LYS A 80 3.30 -16.48 3.59
N GLU A 81 3.15 -15.17 3.46
CA GLU A 81 4.15 -14.22 3.94
C GLU A 81 4.08 -14.03 5.46
N THR A 82 2.89 -14.14 6.07
CA THR A 82 2.73 -14.06 7.52
C THR A 82 2.75 -15.42 8.21
N ALA A 83 2.55 -16.54 7.50
CA ALA A 83 2.67 -17.91 8.06
C ALA A 83 3.91 -18.15 8.94
N PRO A 84 5.13 -17.74 8.56
CA PRO A 84 6.30 -17.93 9.42
C PRO A 84 6.30 -17.04 10.68
N LEU A 85 5.60 -15.89 10.66
CA LEU A 85 5.44 -15.00 11.83
C LEU A 85 4.31 -15.47 12.75
N THR A 86 3.30 -16.13 12.19
CA THR A 86 2.13 -16.65 12.89
C THR A 86 2.10 -18.16 12.75
N ASN A 87 3.11 -18.87 13.29
CA ASN A 87 3.09 -20.33 13.46
C ASN A 87 2.03 -20.75 14.49
N ARG A 88 0.80 -20.30 14.26
CA ARG A 88 -0.37 -20.47 15.09
C ARG A 88 -0.97 -21.80 14.66
N PRO A 89 -1.15 -22.75 15.58
CA PRO A 89 -1.84 -23.99 15.26
C PRO A 89 -3.23 -23.65 14.69
N PRO A 90 -3.72 -24.43 13.70
CA PRO A 90 -5.07 -24.27 13.19
C PRO A 90 -6.07 -24.23 14.35
N VAL A 91 -6.96 -23.24 14.34
CA VAL A 91 -8.01 -23.17 15.35
C VAL A 91 -9.03 -24.25 15.03
N GLU A 92 -9.12 -25.26 15.89
CA GLU A 92 -10.19 -26.24 15.82
C GLU A 92 -11.49 -25.59 16.31
N VAL A 93 -12.48 -25.51 15.43
CA VAL A 93 -13.81 -25.02 15.80
C VAL A 93 -14.53 -26.14 16.55
N PRO A 94 -14.98 -25.93 17.80
CA PRO A 94 -15.70 -26.95 18.56
C PRO A 94 -17.06 -27.23 17.92
N GLU A 95 -17.58 -28.45 18.12
CA GLU A 95 -18.85 -28.89 17.54
C GLU A 95 -20.06 -28.05 18.00
N GLU A 96 -19.97 -27.43 19.17
CA GLU A 96 -20.98 -26.50 19.67
C GLU A 96 -21.09 -25.25 18.76
N ASP A 97 -19.96 -24.66 18.41
CA ASP A 97 -19.90 -23.47 17.56
C ASP A 97 -20.38 -23.79 16.14
N ARG A 98 -20.08 -24.98 15.61
CA ARG A 98 -20.62 -25.43 14.32
C ARG A 98 -22.14 -25.53 14.34
N ARG A 99 -22.72 -26.07 15.42
CA ARG A 99 -24.19 -26.15 15.57
C ARG A 99 -24.82 -24.78 15.69
N ALA A 100 -24.21 -23.88 16.46
CA ALA A 100 -24.68 -22.49 16.57
C ALA A 100 -24.62 -21.77 15.22
N HIS A 101 -23.58 -22.03 14.43
CA HIS A 101 -23.45 -21.52 13.06
C HIS A 101 -24.58 -22.03 12.15
N GLU A 102 -24.91 -23.32 12.18
CA GLU A 102 -26.01 -23.86 11.38
C GLU A 102 -27.37 -23.22 11.72
N VAL A 103 -27.66 -23.05 13.02
CA VAL A 103 -28.88 -22.37 13.47
C VAL A 103 -28.94 -20.92 12.99
N LEU A 104 -27.79 -20.23 12.94
CA LEU A 104 -27.70 -18.89 12.38
C LEU A 104 -27.96 -18.92 10.85
N MET A 105 -27.35 -19.86 10.12
CA MET A 105 -27.53 -19.97 8.67
C MET A 105 -28.97 -20.29 8.28
N ASP A 106 -29.69 -21.08 9.06
CA ASP A 106 -31.12 -21.34 8.83
C ASP A 106 -31.98 -20.09 9.03
N ARG A 107 -31.63 -19.26 10.01
CA ARG A 107 -32.30 -17.96 10.22
C ARG A 107 -32.04 -17.00 9.07
N VAL A 108 -30.78 -16.90 8.64
CA VAL A 108 -30.40 -16.08 7.48
C VAL A 108 -31.12 -16.57 6.22
N ALA A 109 -31.25 -17.88 6.01
CA ALA A 109 -32.00 -18.42 4.87
C ALA A 109 -33.48 -18.01 4.90
N LYS A 110 -34.09 -18.02 6.09
CA LYS A 110 -35.47 -17.60 6.30
C LYS A 110 -35.69 -16.11 6.05
N GLU A 111 -34.76 -15.26 6.47
CA GLU A 111 -34.84 -13.80 6.28
C GLU A 111 -34.51 -13.36 4.86
N CYS A 112 -33.52 -13.99 4.22
CA CYS A 112 -33.09 -13.67 2.87
C CYS A 112 -33.97 -14.33 1.78
N GLY A 113 -34.86 -15.26 2.15
CA GLY A 113 -35.74 -15.97 1.20
C GLY A 113 -34.98 -16.81 0.17
N GLY A 114 -33.75 -17.23 0.48
CA GLY A 114 -32.85 -17.89 -0.45
C GLY A 114 -31.70 -18.59 0.26
N VAL A 115 -30.87 -19.30 -0.51
CA VAL A 115 -29.71 -20.03 0.04
C VAL A 115 -28.63 -19.01 0.44
N PRO A 116 -28.14 -19.01 1.70
CA PRO A 116 -27.04 -18.15 2.11
C PRO A 116 -25.79 -18.39 1.25
N LEU A 117 -25.11 -17.31 0.85
CA LEU A 117 -23.86 -17.38 0.08
C LEU A 117 -22.80 -18.27 0.75
N TRP A 118 -22.79 -18.31 2.09
CA TRP A 118 -21.88 -19.17 2.87
C TRP A 118 -22.05 -20.65 2.52
N ARG A 119 -23.28 -21.15 2.42
CA ARG A 119 -23.60 -22.54 2.02
C ARG A 119 -23.26 -22.81 0.56
N GLN A 120 -23.26 -21.79 -0.31
CA GLN A 120 -22.86 -21.94 -1.71
C GLN A 120 -21.34 -22.04 -1.85
N LEU A 121 -20.59 -21.33 -1.01
CA LEU A 121 -19.13 -21.34 -1.01
C LEU A 121 -18.55 -22.64 -0.45
N GLU A 122 -19.18 -23.24 0.57
CA GLU A 122 -18.73 -24.53 1.12
C GLU A 122 -18.80 -25.68 0.09
N GLY A 123 -19.74 -25.64 -0.85
CA GLY A 123 -19.82 -26.61 -1.95
C GLY A 123 -18.81 -26.39 -3.09
N GLY A 124 -18.11 -25.25 -3.10
CA GLY A 124 -17.17 -24.85 -4.16
C GLY A 124 -15.69 -25.02 -3.81
N VAL A 125 -15.38 -25.45 -2.60
CA VAL A 125 -14.00 -25.75 -2.17
C VAL A 125 -13.76 -27.25 -2.33
N ALA A 126 -13.50 -27.67 -3.57
CA ALA A 126 -12.87 -28.96 -3.91
C ALA A 126 -11.53 -28.68 -4.59
#